data_AF-A0A4Q5WBB9-F1
#
_entry.id   AF-A0A4Q5WBB9-F1
#
_cell.length_a   1.000
_cell.length_b   1.000
_cell.length_c   1.000
_cell.angle_alpha   90.00
_cell.angle_beta   90.00
_cell.angle_gamma   90.00
#
_symmetry.space_group_name_H-M   'P 1'
#
loop_
_entity.id
_entity.type
_entity.pdbx_description
1 polymer ?
#
loop_
_entity_poly.entity_id
_entity_poly.type
_entity_poly.pdbx_seq_one_letter_code
_entity_poly.pdbx_strand_id
1 'polypeptide(L)'
;LPGNGGQVNNGSSGTSTLDLRGLSTPRTLPLIDGKRMVAFDPNGLFDVTAIPLALLERVDVVTGGASAVYGSDAVAGVVNFILNDDFKGVQLDTSYSITDHGDGETENIQGTMGAGLDDGRGNVVLSIGYANKEAVYQSRGPGAATPGSSFTTNPTATDAPGPLGDAQFAANGDLVAFYQGFDFNPQNLYQSPQTRWNATALAKYAITDNVEAYSRLIYASSTSAPQLASSGTFGFSFEVPLTNPFLSAQASNYFATNNPVAPCSVAAAGSCVEVPLYWRGVPVGPRQYQFRYDTFQGLAGLRGDFWGWDWDIAAAHGETSLQRQQNNDVDSNKIQQALFASSATTCIDPSNGCAPINLFQPATPINPAAIDFIRLNL
;
A
#
# COMPACT_ATOMS: atom_id res chain seq x y z
N LEU A 1 13.48 0.98 -14.45
CA LEU A 1 13.20 1.59 -13.14
C LEU A 1 12.20 0.69 -12.43
N PRO A 2 12.48 0.23 -11.20
CA PRO A 2 11.62 -0.73 -10.50
C PRO A 2 10.19 -0.21 -10.29
N GLY A 3 9.22 -1.14 -10.38
CA GLY A 3 7.81 -0.96 -10.72
C GLY A 3 6.87 -0.41 -9.64
N ASN A 4 7.37 0.44 -8.75
CA ASN A 4 6.55 1.29 -7.91
C ASN A 4 7.17 2.69 -7.97
N GLY A 5 6.86 3.43 -9.03
CA GLY A 5 7.27 4.84 -9.11
C GLY A 5 6.77 5.56 -7.87
N GLY A 6 7.56 6.50 -7.34
CA GLY A 6 7.18 7.35 -6.19
C GLY A 6 5.99 8.28 -6.43
N GLN A 7 5.10 7.93 -7.37
CA GLN A 7 3.86 8.61 -7.73
C GLN A 7 2.62 7.70 -7.68
N VAL A 8 2.77 6.43 -7.28
CA VAL A 8 1.63 5.54 -7.05
C VAL A 8 1.24 5.60 -5.57
N ASN A 9 0.32 6.50 -5.21
CA ASN A 9 -0.24 6.53 -3.86
C ASN A 9 -1.34 5.46 -3.70
N ASN A 10 -2.17 5.26 -4.73
CA ASN A 10 -3.25 4.27 -4.73
C ASN A 10 -2.73 2.90 -5.21
N GLY A 11 -2.75 1.89 -4.36
CA GLY A 11 -2.30 0.53 -4.69
C GLY A 11 -0.82 0.26 -4.43
N SER A 12 -0.09 1.18 -3.77
CA SER A 12 1.29 0.92 -3.35
C SER A 12 1.35 0.13 -2.04
N SER A 13 2.04 -1.00 -2.07
CA SER A 13 2.42 -1.81 -0.89
C SER A 13 3.67 -1.28 -0.17
N GLY A 14 4.31 -0.21 -0.67
CA GLY A 14 5.59 0.25 -0.15
C GLY A 14 6.79 -0.65 -0.47
N THR A 15 6.61 -1.69 -1.30
CA THR A 15 7.69 -2.58 -1.77
C THR A 15 8.25 -2.10 -3.11
N SER A 16 9.49 -2.50 -3.42
CA SER A 16 10.12 -2.24 -4.71
C SER A 16 10.35 -3.54 -5.46
N THR A 17 9.80 -3.66 -6.67
CA THR A 17 9.88 -4.86 -7.50
C THR A 17 10.61 -4.58 -8.81
N LEU A 18 11.26 -5.60 -9.38
CA LEU A 18 11.95 -5.48 -10.66
C LEU A 18 11.04 -5.89 -11.82
N ASP A 19 11.06 -5.10 -12.90
CA ASP A 19 10.44 -5.47 -14.17
C ASP A 19 11.44 -5.22 -15.31
N LEU A 20 11.94 -6.32 -15.89
CA LEU A 20 12.71 -6.28 -17.12
C LEU A 20 11.76 -6.35 -18.32
N ARG A 21 11.89 -5.39 -19.22
CA ARG A 21 11.19 -5.31 -20.52
C ARG A 21 9.66 -5.13 -20.44
N GLY A 22 9.11 -4.75 -19.29
CA GLY A 22 7.67 -4.49 -19.15
C GLY A 22 6.83 -5.76 -19.25
N LEU A 23 7.41 -6.92 -18.92
CA LEU A 23 6.77 -8.23 -19.02
C LEU A 23 6.09 -8.64 -17.71
N SER A 24 5.91 -7.70 -16.78
CA SER A 24 5.41 -7.89 -15.42
C SER A 24 6.46 -8.43 -14.45
N THR A 25 6.30 -8.01 -13.19
CA THR A 25 7.27 -8.21 -12.10
C THR A 25 7.53 -9.67 -11.71
N PRO A 26 6.59 -10.65 -11.79
CA PRO A 26 6.89 -12.04 -11.45
C PRO A 26 7.84 -12.73 -12.44
N ARG A 27 8.15 -12.09 -13.58
CA ARG A 27 8.93 -12.69 -14.67
C ARG A 27 10.41 -12.35 -14.65
N THR A 28 10.84 -11.53 -13.68
CA THR A 28 12.24 -11.19 -13.45
C THR A 28 12.69 -11.87 -12.16
N LEU A 29 13.72 -12.72 -12.24
CA LEU A 29 14.24 -13.42 -11.06
C LEU A 29 15.43 -12.66 -10.46
N PRO A 30 15.31 -12.13 -9.23
CA PRO A 30 16.45 -11.59 -8.51
C PRO A 30 17.21 -12.69 -7.76
N LEU A 31 18.53 -12.60 -7.79
CA LEU A 31 19.45 -13.48 -7.08
C LEU A 31 20.38 -12.64 -6.22
N ILE A 32 20.86 -13.21 -5.12
CA ILE A 32 21.96 -12.68 -4.33
C ILE A 32 23.07 -13.73 -4.37
N ASP A 33 24.25 -13.36 -4.87
CA ASP A 33 25.39 -14.26 -5.09
C ASP A 33 25.00 -15.55 -5.85
N GLY A 34 24.15 -15.42 -6.86
CA GLY A 34 23.65 -16.53 -7.66
C GLY A 34 22.61 -17.43 -6.97
N LYS A 35 22.21 -17.13 -5.73
CA LYS A 35 21.19 -17.87 -4.97
C LYS A 35 19.88 -17.08 -4.90
N ARG A 36 18.76 -17.79 -4.94
CA ARG A 36 17.42 -17.17 -4.99
C ARG A 36 17.10 -16.36 -3.74
N MET A 37 16.45 -15.22 -3.94
CA MET A 37 15.82 -14.45 -2.85
C MET A 37 14.55 -15.15 -2.37
N VAL A 38 14.12 -14.83 -1.15
CA VAL A 38 12.80 -15.22 -0.66
C VAL A 38 11.75 -14.25 -1.22
N ALA A 39 10.62 -14.77 -1.68
CA ALA A 39 9.50 -13.94 -2.12
C ALA A 39 8.85 -13.23 -0.91
N PHE A 40 8.27 -12.04 -1.13
CA PHE A 40 7.56 -11.30 -0.09
C PHE A 40 6.03 -11.48 -0.17
N ASP A 41 5.53 -12.14 -1.21
CA ASP A 41 4.10 -12.41 -1.39
C ASP A 41 3.83 -13.80 -2.01
N PRO A 42 2.57 -14.29 -1.94
CA PRO A 42 2.20 -15.59 -2.52
C PRO A 42 2.29 -15.66 -4.06
N ASN A 43 2.44 -14.53 -4.75
CA ASN A 43 2.54 -14.47 -6.20
C ASN A 43 3.98 -14.59 -6.71
N GLY A 44 4.95 -14.79 -5.81
CA GLY A 44 6.36 -14.93 -6.17
C GLY A 44 7.03 -13.60 -6.48
N LEU A 45 6.54 -12.48 -5.94
CA LEU A 45 7.20 -11.19 -6.05
C LEU A 45 8.35 -11.07 -5.06
N PHE A 46 9.39 -10.32 -5.45
CA PHE A 46 10.58 -10.10 -4.65
C PHE A 46 10.75 -8.62 -4.35
N ASP A 47 11.00 -8.29 -3.08
CA ASP A 47 11.21 -6.92 -2.64
C ASP A 47 12.70 -6.66 -2.62
N VAL A 48 13.19 -5.91 -3.60
CA VAL A 48 14.62 -5.59 -3.71
C VAL A 48 15.09 -4.63 -2.61
N THR A 49 14.18 -4.09 -1.81
CA THR A 49 14.57 -3.29 -0.64
C THR A 49 15.20 -4.13 0.47
N ALA A 50 15.06 -5.46 0.42
CA ALA A 50 15.75 -6.38 1.32
C ALA A 50 17.25 -6.58 0.98
N ILE A 51 17.72 -6.09 -0.18
CA ILE A 51 19.12 -6.25 -0.59
C ILE A 51 19.99 -5.24 0.16
N PRO A 52 21.11 -5.67 0.78
CA PRO A 52 22.00 -4.78 1.50
C PRO A 52 22.81 -3.94 0.52
N LEU A 53 22.30 -2.76 0.16
CA LEU A 53 22.96 -1.84 -0.77
C LEU A 53 24.39 -1.47 -0.33
N ALA A 54 24.65 -1.44 0.98
CA ALA A 54 25.96 -1.15 1.56
C ALA A 54 27.04 -2.19 1.23
N LEU A 55 26.61 -3.44 1.01
CA LEU A 55 27.48 -4.55 0.65
C LEU A 55 27.43 -4.83 -0.84
N LEU A 56 26.71 -4.03 -1.64
CA LEU A 56 26.58 -4.30 -3.07
C LEU A 56 27.90 -3.99 -3.78
N GLU A 57 28.55 -5.01 -4.32
CA GLU A 57 29.75 -4.85 -5.14
C GLU A 57 29.39 -4.53 -6.60
N ARG A 58 28.47 -5.31 -7.17
CA ARG A 58 27.98 -5.12 -8.54
C ARG A 58 26.60 -5.75 -8.75
N VAL A 59 25.98 -5.39 -9.87
CA VAL A 59 24.72 -5.98 -10.34
C VAL A 59 24.95 -6.57 -11.73
N ASP A 60 24.79 -7.88 -11.85
CA ASP A 60 24.87 -8.59 -13.13
C ASP A 60 23.45 -8.76 -13.70
N VAL A 61 23.22 -8.30 -14.92
CA VAL A 61 21.90 -8.35 -15.58
C VAL A 61 21.97 -9.24 -16.82
N VAL A 62 21.19 -10.32 -16.82
CA VAL A 62 21.01 -11.20 -17.98
C VAL A 62 19.61 -11.00 -18.53
N THR A 63 19.51 -10.42 -19.73
CA THR A 63 18.21 -10.16 -20.38
C THR A 63 17.85 -11.26 -21.39
N GLY A 64 16.58 -11.63 -21.46
CA GLY A 64 16.09 -12.72 -22.32
C GLY A 64 15.74 -13.97 -21.51
N GLY A 65 15.13 -14.96 -22.18
CA GLY A 65 14.69 -16.20 -21.52
C GLY A 65 15.86 -16.97 -20.94
N ALA A 66 16.06 -16.85 -19.63
CA ALA A 66 17.12 -17.52 -18.88
C ALA A 66 16.59 -18.73 -18.09
N SER A 67 15.36 -19.15 -18.39
CA SER A 67 14.66 -20.22 -17.67
C SER A 67 15.33 -21.58 -17.74
N ALA A 68 16.12 -21.84 -18.80
CA ALA A 68 16.88 -23.08 -18.93
C ALA A 68 18.00 -23.23 -17.89
N VAL A 69 18.53 -22.11 -17.37
CA VAL A 69 19.64 -22.09 -16.40
C VAL A 69 19.12 -21.77 -15.00
N TYR A 70 18.17 -20.84 -14.88
CA TYR A 70 17.74 -20.30 -13.59
C TYR A 70 16.30 -20.70 -13.19
N GLY A 71 15.60 -21.47 -14.02
CA GLY A 71 14.25 -21.99 -13.74
C GLY A 71 13.10 -21.11 -14.25
N SER A 72 11.86 -21.56 -14.03
CA SER A 72 10.64 -21.00 -14.63
C SER A 72 10.40 -19.52 -14.42
N ASP A 73 10.97 -18.92 -13.38
CA ASP A 73 10.71 -17.51 -13.01
C ASP A 73 11.58 -16.51 -13.79
N ALA A 74 12.62 -16.98 -14.50
CA ALA A 74 13.55 -16.17 -15.27
C ALA A 74 13.11 -15.95 -16.74
N VAL A 75 11.82 -15.66 -16.96
CA VAL A 75 11.24 -15.52 -18.32
C VAL A 75 11.69 -14.23 -19.00
N ALA A 76 11.69 -13.11 -18.28
CA ALA A 76 12.17 -11.82 -18.75
C ALA A 76 13.69 -11.67 -18.62
N GLY A 77 14.27 -12.34 -17.61
CA GLY A 77 15.69 -12.36 -17.34
C GLY A 77 16.01 -12.57 -15.87
N VAL A 78 17.28 -12.36 -15.53
CA VAL A 78 17.84 -12.49 -14.18
C VAL A 78 18.58 -11.21 -13.81
N VAL A 79 18.42 -10.77 -12.56
CA VAL A 79 19.22 -9.70 -11.95
C VAL A 79 19.93 -10.29 -10.74
N ASN A 80 21.26 -10.43 -10.82
CA ASN A 80 22.05 -11.00 -9.75
C ASN A 80 22.82 -9.89 -9.01
N PHE A 81 22.53 -9.74 -7.74
CA PHE A 81 23.20 -8.80 -6.84
C PHE A 81 24.38 -9.52 -6.20
N ILE A 82 25.58 -9.01 -6.41
CA ILE A 82 26.80 -9.59 -5.87
C ILE A 82 27.21 -8.79 -4.64
N LEU A 83 27.37 -9.47 -3.51
CA LEU A 83 27.75 -8.85 -2.26
C LEU A 83 29.27 -8.91 -2.05
N ASN A 84 29.81 -7.83 -1.50
CA ASN A 84 31.20 -7.71 -1.08
C ASN A 84 31.39 -8.46 0.24
N ASP A 85 31.81 -9.72 0.14
CA ASP A 85 32.17 -10.57 1.27
C ASP A 85 33.65 -10.44 1.69
N ASP A 86 34.42 -9.54 1.05
CA ASP A 86 35.86 -9.27 1.29
C ASP A 86 36.13 -7.90 1.95
N PHE A 87 35.09 -7.18 2.36
CA PHE A 87 35.23 -5.88 3.00
C PHE A 87 36.08 -5.97 4.28
N LYS A 88 37.05 -5.05 4.42
CA LYS A 88 37.93 -4.94 5.59
C LYS A 88 37.96 -3.50 6.10
N GLY A 89 37.76 -3.34 7.40
CA GLY A 89 37.73 -2.05 8.07
C GLY A 89 36.34 -1.69 8.59
N VAL A 90 36.09 -0.39 8.72
CA VAL A 90 34.81 0.16 9.20
C VAL A 90 34.43 1.32 8.28
N GLN A 91 33.17 1.32 7.83
CA GLN A 91 32.58 2.37 7.01
C GLN A 91 31.24 2.79 7.64
N LEU A 92 31.00 4.10 7.64
CA LEU A 92 29.74 4.70 8.07
C LEU A 92 29.29 5.63 6.95
N ASP A 93 28.15 5.32 6.35
CA ASP A 93 27.48 6.15 5.36
C ASP A 93 26.26 6.79 5.99
N THR A 94 26.10 8.10 5.76
CA THR A 94 24.92 8.83 6.21
C THR A 94 24.46 9.80 5.13
N SER A 95 23.14 9.91 4.95
CA SER A 95 22.54 10.92 4.10
C SER A 95 21.30 11.50 4.76
N TYR A 96 21.09 12.79 4.52
CA TYR A 96 19.93 13.53 4.97
C TYR A 96 19.47 14.44 3.83
N SER A 97 18.16 14.49 3.58
CA SER A 97 17.56 15.44 2.63
C SER A 97 16.18 15.86 3.10
N ILE A 98 15.77 17.06 2.74
CA ILE A 98 14.45 17.63 3.01
C ILE A 98 14.00 18.40 1.76
N THR A 99 12.69 18.56 1.57
CA THR A 99 12.16 19.39 0.48
C THR A 99 12.33 20.88 0.78
N ASP A 100 12.22 21.72 -0.25
CA ASP A 100 12.18 23.19 -0.11
C ASP A 100 10.99 23.68 0.75
N HIS A 101 9.99 22.83 0.97
CA HIS A 101 8.82 23.10 1.81
C HIS A 101 8.98 22.68 3.27
N GLY A 102 10.15 22.13 3.65
CA GLY A 102 10.41 21.67 5.01
C GLY A 102 9.63 20.40 5.39
N ASP A 103 9.26 19.57 4.41
CA ASP A 103 8.64 18.26 4.60
C ASP A 103 9.42 17.17 3.85
N GLY A 104 8.94 15.92 3.89
CA GLY A 104 9.55 14.82 3.14
C GLY A 104 10.97 14.48 3.58
N GLU A 105 11.32 14.75 4.83
CA GLU A 105 12.62 14.42 5.42
C GLU A 105 12.99 12.97 5.10
N THR A 106 14.21 12.75 4.63
CA THR A 106 14.72 11.43 4.29
C THR A 106 16.09 11.28 4.93
N GLU A 107 16.24 10.23 5.74
CA GLU A 107 17.44 9.93 6.50
C GLU A 107 17.91 8.52 6.14
N ASN A 108 19.20 8.33 5.90
CA ASN A 108 19.79 7.01 5.78
C ASN A 108 21.05 6.97 6.64
N ILE A 109 21.20 5.92 7.42
CA ILE A 109 22.38 5.65 8.25
C ILE A 109 22.74 4.19 8.04
N GLN A 110 23.99 3.94 7.68
CA GLN A 110 24.46 2.60 7.36
C GLN A 110 25.86 2.41 7.91
N GLY A 111 26.04 1.41 8.76
CA GLY A 111 27.34 1.00 9.25
C GLY A 111 27.75 -0.35 8.67
N THR A 112 28.97 -0.44 8.17
CA THR A 112 29.58 -1.67 7.68
C THR A 112 30.91 -1.89 8.38
N MET A 113 31.15 -3.10 8.85
CA MET A 113 32.43 -3.52 9.41
C MET A 113 32.83 -4.88 8.85
N GLY A 114 34.12 -5.08 8.67
CA GLY A 114 34.62 -6.38 8.25
C GLY A 114 36.07 -6.62 8.64
N ALA A 115 36.44 -7.88 8.79
CA ALA A 115 37.76 -8.29 9.22
C ALA A 115 38.18 -9.58 8.53
N GLY A 116 39.44 -9.60 8.10
CA GLY A 116 40.08 -10.82 7.62
C GLY A 116 40.37 -11.77 8.77
N LEU A 117 40.31 -13.08 8.48
CA LEU A 117 40.62 -14.17 9.39
C LEU A 117 41.91 -14.87 8.95
N ASP A 118 42.68 -15.37 9.92
CA ASP A 118 43.85 -16.25 9.75
C ASP A 118 44.74 -15.85 8.56
N ASP A 119 45.21 -14.61 8.55
CA ASP A 119 46.12 -14.04 7.54
C ASP A 119 45.65 -14.22 6.08
N GLY A 120 44.34 -14.17 5.85
CA GLY A 120 43.73 -14.20 4.52
C GLY A 120 42.96 -15.47 4.19
N ARG A 121 42.87 -16.43 5.13
CA ARG A 121 42.05 -17.64 4.95
C ARG A 121 40.55 -17.39 5.03
N GLY A 122 40.10 -16.23 5.51
CA GLY A 122 38.68 -15.93 5.54
C GLY A 122 38.38 -14.46 5.73
N ASN A 123 37.10 -14.13 5.71
CA ASN A 123 36.60 -12.79 5.98
C ASN A 123 35.21 -12.86 6.63
N VAL A 124 34.95 -11.94 7.55
CA VAL A 124 33.61 -11.71 8.11
C VAL A 124 33.21 -10.28 7.85
N VAL A 125 31.95 -10.08 7.47
CA VAL A 125 31.37 -8.76 7.19
C VAL A 125 30.03 -8.64 7.88
N LEU A 126 29.79 -7.51 8.55
CA LEU A 126 28.52 -7.14 9.14
C LEU A 126 28.12 -5.76 8.64
N SER A 127 26.88 -5.64 8.18
CA SER A 127 26.29 -4.39 7.71
C SER A 127 24.94 -4.18 8.38
N ILE A 128 24.70 -3.00 8.95
CA ILE A 128 23.44 -2.63 9.61
C ILE A 128 23.00 -1.26 9.10
N GLY A 129 21.76 -1.19 8.63
CA GLY A 129 21.19 -0.01 7.99
C GLY A 129 19.86 0.41 8.58
N TYR A 130 19.65 1.71 8.61
CA TYR A 130 18.40 2.39 8.89
C TYR A 130 18.11 3.37 7.74
N ALA A 131 16.89 3.36 7.25
CA ALA A 131 16.40 4.36 6.32
C ALA A 131 15.02 4.83 6.74
N ASN A 132 14.80 6.14 6.75
CA ASN A 132 13.51 6.75 7.00
C ASN A 132 13.20 7.74 5.88
N LYS A 133 11.93 7.80 5.49
CA LYS A 133 11.40 8.90 4.68
C LYS A 133 10.04 9.30 5.22
N GLU A 134 9.82 10.59 5.33
CA GLU A 134 8.55 11.16 5.77
C GLU A 134 7.58 11.37 4.61
N ALA A 135 6.34 11.70 4.95
CA ALA A 135 5.29 11.92 4.00
C ALA A 135 5.47 13.27 3.27
N VAL A 136 5.09 13.31 1.99
CA VAL A 136 4.85 14.57 1.26
C VAL A 136 3.42 14.49 0.72
N TYR A 137 2.60 15.51 0.96
CA TYR A 137 1.22 15.57 0.48
C TYR A 137 1.14 15.98 -0.99
N GLN A 138 0.11 15.54 -1.72
CA GLN A 138 -0.09 15.93 -3.12
C GLN A 138 -0.27 17.45 -3.29
N SER A 139 -0.81 18.12 -2.26
CA SER A 139 -0.90 19.59 -2.21
C SER A 139 0.44 20.32 -2.16
N ARG A 140 1.57 19.60 -2.03
CA ARG A 140 2.94 20.12 -2.05
C ARG A 140 3.84 19.41 -3.05
N GLY A 141 3.29 18.45 -3.81
CA GLY A 141 4.02 17.75 -4.86
C GLY A 141 4.06 18.53 -6.17
N PRO A 142 4.83 18.05 -7.17
CA PRO A 142 4.73 18.54 -8.54
C PRO A 142 3.29 18.51 -9.04
N GLY A 143 2.77 19.64 -9.55
CA GLY A 143 1.39 19.74 -10.03
C GLY A 143 0.35 20.11 -8.97
N ALA A 144 0.76 20.42 -7.73
CA ALA A 144 -0.12 20.84 -6.63
C ALA A 144 -1.05 22.03 -6.95
N ALA A 145 -0.72 22.84 -7.97
CA ALA A 145 -1.54 23.95 -8.42
C ALA A 145 -2.88 23.52 -9.05
N THR A 146 -2.99 22.27 -9.50
CA THR A 146 -4.24 21.69 -10.03
C THR A 146 -4.92 20.90 -8.92
N PRO A 147 -6.12 21.31 -8.45
CA PRO A 147 -6.88 20.53 -7.48
C PRO A 147 -7.14 19.11 -8.01
N GLY A 148 -7.08 18.14 -7.11
CA GLY A 148 -7.62 16.81 -7.39
C GLY A 148 -9.13 16.93 -7.64
N SER A 149 -9.71 15.95 -8.33
CA SER A 149 -11.15 15.90 -8.51
C SER A 149 -11.66 14.48 -8.47
N SER A 150 -12.69 14.25 -7.66
CA SER A 150 -13.42 13.00 -7.56
C SER A 150 -14.91 13.28 -7.54
N PHE A 151 -15.69 12.39 -8.15
CA PHE A 151 -17.15 12.43 -8.14
C PHE A 151 -17.73 12.00 -6.77
N THR A 152 -16.98 11.19 -6.01
CA THR A 152 -17.26 10.90 -4.59
C THR A 152 -16.93 12.13 -3.74
N THR A 153 -17.99 12.83 -3.34
CA THR A 153 -17.97 14.23 -2.90
C THR A 153 -18.59 14.44 -1.54
N ASN A 154 -18.24 15.58 -0.92
CA ASN A 154 -18.93 16.10 0.24
C ASN A 154 -19.15 17.60 -0.02
N PRO A 155 -20.37 18.06 -0.36
CA PRO A 155 -21.67 17.37 -0.28
C PRO A 155 -21.83 16.12 -1.15
N THR A 156 -22.68 15.18 -0.74
CA THR A 156 -22.96 13.92 -1.46
C THR A 156 -23.46 14.19 -2.88
N ALA A 157 -22.89 13.48 -3.86
CA ALA A 157 -23.43 13.39 -5.22
C ALA A 157 -24.26 12.12 -5.42
N THR A 158 -25.07 12.09 -6.47
CA THR A 158 -25.88 10.94 -6.88
C THR A 158 -26.18 11.02 -8.36
N ASP A 159 -26.40 9.88 -8.99
CA ASP A 159 -27.00 9.86 -10.33
C ASP A 159 -28.51 10.06 -10.15
N ALA A 160 -29.03 11.12 -10.75
CA ALA A 160 -30.42 11.51 -10.64
C ALA A 160 -31.04 11.53 -12.05
N PRO A 161 -31.54 10.38 -12.54
CA PRO A 161 -32.16 10.29 -13.86
C PRO A 161 -33.19 11.41 -14.09
N GLY A 162 -33.39 11.79 -15.34
CA GLY A 162 -34.21 12.95 -15.68
C GLY A 162 -33.40 14.23 -15.90
N PRO A 163 -33.99 15.42 -15.68
CA PRO A 163 -33.39 16.68 -16.13
C PRO A 163 -32.06 17.08 -15.47
N LEU A 164 -31.75 16.56 -14.28
CA LEU A 164 -30.50 16.89 -13.57
C LEU A 164 -29.31 16.05 -14.05
N GLY A 165 -29.53 14.78 -14.43
CA GLY A 165 -28.45 13.85 -14.72
C GLY A 165 -27.59 13.64 -13.48
N ASP A 166 -26.34 14.06 -13.53
CA ASP A 166 -25.44 14.10 -12.37
C ASP A 166 -25.87 15.19 -11.39
N ALA A 167 -26.21 14.80 -10.16
CA ALA A 167 -26.75 15.72 -9.16
C ALA A 167 -25.95 15.72 -7.86
N GLN A 168 -26.10 16.79 -7.09
CA GLN A 168 -25.58 16.94 -5.73
C GLN A 168 -26.63 17.51 -4.80
N PHE A 169 -26.54 17.16 -3.52
CA PHE A 169 -27.36 17.79 -2.48
C PHE A 169 -26.81 19.19 -2.17
N ALA A 170 -27.65 20.20 -2.33
CA ALA A 170 -27.38 21.57 -1.89
C ALA A 170 -27.49 21.70 -0.37
N ALA A 171 -27.06 22.82 0.20
CA ALA A 171 -27.04 23.04 1.65
C ALA A 171 -28.39 22.80 2.36
N ASN A 172 -29.52 23.08 1.68
CA ASN A 172 -30.88 22.85 2.17
C ASN A 172 -31.39 21.41 1.98
N GLY A 173 -30.60 20.54 1.34
CA GLY A 173 -30.94 19.16 1.03
C GLY A 173 -31.72 18.94 -0.27
N ASP A 174 -31.88 19.97 -1.10
CA ASP A 174 -32.46 19.81 -2.44
C ASP A 174 -31.42 19.25 -3.41
N LEU A 175 -31.88 18.45 -4.37
CA LEU A 175 -31.08 18.00 -5.51
C LEU A 175 -30.93 19.13 -6.52
N VAL A 176 -29.67 19.46 -6.83
CA VAL A 176 -29.27 20.42 -7.86
C VAL A 176 -28.30 19.74 -8.83
N ALA A 177 -28.04 20.37 -9.99
CA ALA A 177 -27.00 19.89 -10.90
C ALA A 177 -25.65 19.82 -10.19
N PHE A 178 -24.84 18.80 -10.51
CA PHE A 178 -23.50 18.64 -9.95
C PHE A 178 -22.67 19.92 -10.15
N TYR A 179 -22.04 20.40 -9.07
CA TYR A 179 -21.37 21.70 -9.08
C TYR A 179 -19.94 21.68 -8.52
N GLN A 180 -19.57 20.64 -7.75
CA GLN A 180 -18.25 20.61 -7.12
C GLN A 180 -17.72 19.18 -6.93
N GLY A 181 -16.55 18.90 -7.52
CA GLY A 181 -15.76 17.70 -7.21
C GLY A 181 -15.01 17.80 -5.87
N PHE A 182 -14.54 16.66 -5.37
CA PHE A 182 -13.75 16.61 -4.15
C PHE A 182 -12.26 16.68 -4.44
N ASP A 183 -11.60 17.71 -3.90
CA ASP A 183 -10.14 17.83 -3.93
C ASP A 183 -9.52 16.89 -2.90
N PHE A 184 -8.92 15.80 -3.40
CA PHE A 184 -8.24 14.81 -2.60
C PHE A 184 -6.77 15.17 -2.30
N ASN A 185 -6.20 16.17 -2.97
CA ASN A 185 -4.77 16.50 -2.84
C ASN A 185 -4.33 16.82 -1.41
N PRO A 186 -5.14 17.50 -0.57
CA PRO A 186 -4.77 17.78 0.82
C PRO A 186 -4.67 16.53 1.71
N GLN A 187 -5.31 15.43 1.33
CA GLN A 187 -5.33 14.19 2.13
C GLN A 187 -4.42 13.09 1.54
N ASN A 188 -4.29 13.05 0.22
CA ASN A 188 -3.44 12.09 -0.47
C ASN A 188 -1.96 12.44 -0.31
N LEU A 189 -1.13 11.42 -0.26
CA LEU A 189 0.31 11.55 -0.29
C LEU A 189 0.84 11.54 -1.73
N TYR A 190 1.79 12.42 -2.00
CA TYR A 190 2.72 12.32 -3.12
C TYR A 190 3.81 11.29 -2.80
N GLN A 191 4.42 11.40 -1.61
CA GLN A 191 5.39 10.46 -1.08
C GLN A 191 4.82 9.79 0.16
N SER A 192 4.73 8.46 0.15
CA SER A 192 4.34 7.68 1.34
C SER A 192 5.52 7.56 2.31
N PRO A 193 5.28 7.73 3.62
CA PRO A 193 6.30 7.56 4.63
C PRO A 193 6.71 6.10 4.72
N GLN A 194 7.99 5.87 4.97
CA GLN A 194 8.53 4.52 5.10
C GLN A 194 9.75 4.50 5.99
N THR A 195 9.81 3.49 6.85
CA THR A 195 10.97 3.20 7.68
C THR A 195 11.47 1.80 7.35
N ARG A 196 12.78 1.65 7.18
CA ARG A 196 13.44 0.38 6.87
C ARG A 196 14.60 0.14 7.79
N TRP A 197 14.75 -1.12 8.19
CA TRP A 197 15.91 -1.65 8.86
C TRP A 197 16.47 -2.79 8.02
N ASN A 198 17.77 -2.84 7.86
CA ASN A 198 18.45 -3.99 7.28
C ASN A 198 19.62 -4.42 8.17
N ALA A 199 19.87 -5.72 8.21
CA ALA A 199 21.08 -6.27 8.77
C ALA A 199 21.55 -7.42 7.87
N THR A 200 22.83 -7.45 7.56
CA THR A 200 23.43 -8.54 6.79
C THR A 200 24.74 -8.95 7.41
N ALA A 201 24.92 -10.25 7.59
CA ALA A 201 26.17 -10.85 8.01
C ALA A 201 26.64 -11.85 6.95
N LEU A 202 27.89 -11.71 6.53
CA LEU A 202 28.58 -12.60 5.61
C LEU A 202 29.78 -13.19 6.33
N ALA A 203 30.06 -14.46 6.09
CA ALA A 203 31.28 -15.09 6.55
C ALA A 203 31.77 -16.09 5.51
N LYS A 204 33.07 -16.10 5.25
CA LYS A 204 33.74 -17.14 4.47
C LYS A 204 35.05 -17.55 5.10
N TYR A 205 35.40 -18.82 4.98
CA TYR A 205 36.62 -19.38 5.54
C TYR A 205 37.08 -20.62 4.78
N ALA A 206 38.31 -20.57 4.26
CA ALA A 206 39.01 -21.68 3.64
C ALA A 206 39.38 -22.73 4.70
N ILE A 207 38.58 -23.78 4.82
CA ILE A 207 38.81 -24.94 5.70
C ILE A 207 40.12 -25.63 5.29
N THR A 208 40.30 -25.81 3.99
CA THR A 208 41.51 -26.32 3.33
C THR A 208 41.80 -25.47 2.09
N ASP A 209 42.89 -25.76 1.38
CA ASP A 209 43.26 -25.04 0.15
C ASP A 209 42.23 -25.20 -0.99
N ASN A 210 41.37 -26.23 -0.92
CA ASN A 210 40.40 -26.59 -1.95
C ASN A 210 38.95 -26.57 -1.45
N VAL A 211 38.71 -26.21 -0.17
CA VAL A 211 37.36 -26.21 0.43
C VAL A 211 37.15 -24.96 1.26
N GLU A 212 36.13 -24.18 0.90
CA GLU A 212 35.70 -22.97 1.59
C GLU A 212 34.29 -23.16 2.15
N ALA A 213 34.12 -22.83 3.44
CA ALA A 213 32.80 -22.65 4.03
C ALA A 213 32.36 -21.21 3.88
N TYR A 214 31.06 -21.02 3.61
CA TYR A 214 30.47 -19.70 3.54
C TYR A 214 29.08 -19.66 4.18
N SER A 215 28.69 -18.50 4.68
CA SER A 215 27.34 -18.26 5.17
C SER A 215 26.88 -16.82 4.91
N ARG A 216 25.57 -16.67 4.76
CA ARG A 216 24.89 -15.40 4.57
C ARG A 216 23.62 -15.36 5.41
N LEU A 217 23.52 -14.34 6.24
CA LEU A 217 22.32 -14.02 7.01
C LEU A 217 21.85 -12.62 6.60
N ILE A 218 20.57 -12.50 6.23
CA ILE A 218 19.94 -11.24 5.87
C ILE A 218 18.65 -11.12 6.70
N TYR A 219 18.50 -9.98 7.37
CA TYR A 219 17.24 -9.53 7.95
C TYR A 219 16.88 -8.18 7.35
N ALA A 220 15.62 -8.03 6.94
CA ALA A 220 15.09 -6.77 6.46
C ALA A 220 13.70 -6.55 7.04
N SER A 221 13.47 -5.37 7.61
CA SER A 221 12.17 -4.92 8.07
C SER A 221 11.79 -3.63 7.33
N SER A 222 10.58 -3.55 6.82
CA SER A 222 10.09 -2.39 6.08
C SER A 222 8.67 -2.10 6.52
N THR A 223 8.45 -0.91 7.08
CA THR A 223 7.12 -0.41 7.42
C THR A 223 6.80 0.77 6.52
N SER A 224 5.72 0.66 5.76
CA SER A 224 5.18 1.71 4.89
C SER A 224 3.79 2.09 5.36
N ALA A 225 3.51 3.38 5.49
CA ALA A 225 2.20 3.87 5.93
C ALA A 225 1.54 4.81 4.91
N PRO A 226 1.12 4.31 3.73
CA PRO A 226 0.48 5.15 2.74
C PRO A 226 -0.89 5.64 3.25
N GLN A 227 -1.29 6.82 2.75
CA GLN A 227 -2.57 7.42 3.10
C GLN A 227 -3.30 7.87 1.83
N LEU A 228 -4.57 7.50 1.76
CA LEU A 228 -5.49 7.99 0.74
C LEU A 228 -6.49 8.96 1.38
N ALA A 229 -7.07 9.82 0.54
CA ALA A 229 -8.21 10.63 0.88
C ALA A 229 -9.32 9.80 1.49
N SER A 230 -10.17 10.42 2.30
CA SER A 230 -11.23 9.76 3.06
C SER A 230 -12.00 8.75 2.22
N SER A 231 -12.42 7.66 2.85
CA SER A 231 -13.26 6.68 2.17
C SER A 231 -14.64 7.28 1.84
N GLY A 232 -15.53 6.47 1.29
CA GLY A 232 -16.84 6.92 0.87
C GLY A 232 -17.64 5.78 0.27
N THR A 233 -18.80 6.12 -0.27
CA THR A 233 -19.68 5.14 -0.89
C THR A 233 -19.31 4.83 -2.35
N PHE A 234 -18.47 5.66 -2.99
CA PHE A 234 -17.93 5.43 -4.34
C PHE A 234 -18.94 5.03 -5.43
N GLY A 235 -20.20 5.44 -5.31
CA GLY A 235 -21.25 5.11 -6.27
C GLY A 235 -21.92 3.76 -6.04
N PHE A 236 -21.72 3.13 -4.89
CA PHE A 236 -22.56 2.01 -4.49
C PHE A 236 -24.02 2.45 -4.46
N SER A 237 -24.88 1.59 -5.00
CA SER A 237 -26.33 1.76 -4.95
C SER A 237 -26.85 1.43 -3.57
N PHE A 238 -27.72 2.28 -3.05
CA PHE A 238 -28.42 2.08 -1.80
C PHE A 238 -29.92 2.16 -2.01
N GLU A 239 -30.66 1.35 -1.27
CA GLU A 239 -32.09 1.55 -1.09
C GLU A 239 -32.29 2.75 -0.16
N VAL A 240 -32.85 3.84 -0.70
CA VAL A 240 -33.16 5.06 0.05
C VAL A 240 -34.67 5.14 0.25
N PRO A 241 -35.16 5.07 1.51
CA PRO A 241 -36.57 5.27 1.80
C PRO A 241 -37.00 6.68 1.37
N LEU A 242 -38.10 6.78 0.61
CA LEU A 242 -38.65 8.08 0.22
C LEU A 242 -39.15 8.89 1.43
N THR A 243 -39.36 8.21 2.57
CA THR A 243 -39.72 8.76 3.87
C THR A 243 -38.52 9.02 4.78
N ASN A 244 -37.28 8.86 4.30
CA ASN A 244 -36.09 9.08 5.11
C ASN A 244 -36.11 10.50 5.74
N PRO A 245 -35.89 10.62 7.06
CA PRO A 245 -36.07 11.88 7.80
C PRO A 245 -35.09 12.99 7.41
N PHE A 246 -33.99 12.65 6.72
CA PHE A 246 -33.02 13.62 6.22
C PHE A 246 -33.25 14.02 4.76
N LEU A 247 -34.13 13.32 4.05
CA LEU A 247 -34.43 13.62 2.65
C LEU A 247 -35.39 14.81 2.57
N SER A 248 -35.05 15.84 1.79
CA SER A 248 -35.96 16.97 1.57
C SER A 248 -37.19 16.52 0.78
N ALA A 249 -38.29 17.27 0.91
CA ALA A 249 -39.49 17.02 0.12
C ALA A 249 -39.22 17.13 -1.39
N GLN A 250 -38.35 18.05 -1.81
CA GLN A 250 -37.96 18.20 -3.22
C GLN A 250 -37.18 16.97 -3.71
N ALA A 251 -36.18 16.51 -2.94
CA ALA A 251 -35.36 15.37 -3.34
C ALA A 251 -36.17 14.06 -3.36
N SER A 252 -37.03 13.85 -2.36
CA SER A 252 -37.94 12.70 -2.30
C SER A 252 -38.88 12.65 -3.51
N ASN A 253 -39.52 13.77 -3.85
CA ASN A 253 -40.39 13.85 -5.02
C ASN A 253 -39.62 13.66 -6.34
N TYR A 254 -38.41 14.23 -6.44
CA TYR A 254 -37.56 14.05 -7.62
C TYR A 254 -37.20 12.58 -7.81
N PHE A 255 -36.74 11.91 -6.75
CA PHE A 255 -36.39 10.50 -6.80
C PHE A 255 -37.59 9.63 -7.16
N ALA A 256 -38.75 9.84 -6.52
CA ALA A 256 -39.97 9.08 -6.80
C ALA A 256 -40.48 9.25 -8.24
N THR A 257 -40.27 10.42 -8.85
CA THR A 257 -40.70 10.71 -10.22
C THR A 257 -39.76 10.08 -11.26
N ASN A 258 -38.46 10.06 -10.98
CA ASN A 258 -37.45 9.74 -11.99
C ASN A 258 -36.78 8.36 -11.80
N ASN A 259 -37.10 7.63 -10.73
CA ASN A 259 -36.57 6.29 -10.48
C ASN A 259 -37.71 5.29 -10.27
N PRO A 260 -37.49 3.98 -10.55
CA PRO A 260 -38.43 2.94 -10.17
C PRO A 260 -38.62 2.91 -8.65
N VAL A 261 -39.85 3.08 -8.20
CA VAL A 261 -40.22 2.98 -6.79
C VAL A 261 -40.65 1.55 -6.49
N ALA A 262 -40.04 0.95 -5.47
CA ALA A 262 -40.34 -0.41 -5.02
C ALA A 262 -40.46 -0.46 -3.48
N PRO A 263 -41.09 -1.50 -2.91
CA PRO A 263 -40.96 -1.77 -1.47
C PRO A 263 -39.49 -1.96 -1.08
N CYS A 264 -39.05 -1.33 0.01
CA CYS A 264 -37.71 -1.52 0.54
C CYS A 264 -37.50 -2.98 0.99
N SER A 265 -36.26 -3.47 0.96
CA SER A 265 -35.91 -4.80 1.51
C SER A 265 -36.31 -4.96 2.99
N VAL A 266 -36.30 -3.88 3.76
CA VAL A 266 -36.88 -3.80 5.11
C VAL A 266 -38.29 -3.24 5.02
N ALA A 267 -39.30 -4.09 5.20
CA ALA A 267 -40.71 -3.71 5.03
C ALA A 267 -41.14 -2.48 5.86
N ALA A 268 -40.58 -2.30 7.07
CA ALA A 268 -40.87 -1.15 7.93
C ALA A 268 -40.34 0.19 7.37
N ALA A 269 -39.44 0.17 6.38
CA ALA A 269 -38.92 1.35 5.69
C ALA A 269 -39.87 1.85 4.58
N GLY A 270 -40.90 1.08 4.21
CA GLY A 270 -41.91 1.49 3.24
C GLY A 270 -41.43 1.39 1.80
N SER A 271 -41.52 2.49 1.06
CA SER A 271 -41.13 2.54 -0.37
C SER A 271 -39.76 3.20 -0.53
N CYS A 272 -38.91 2.55 -1.30
CA CYS A 272 -37.55 2.97 -1.59
C CYS A 272 -37.37 3.23 -3.09
N VAL A 273 -36.32 4.01 -3.37
CA VAL A 273 -35.64 4.02 -4.65
C VAL A 273 -34.24 3.43 -4.46
N GLU A 274 -33.71 2.78 -5.49
CA GLU A 274 -32.31 2.36 -5.51
C GLU A 274 -31.50 3.42 -6.26
N VAL A 275 -30.60 4.11 -5.55
CA VAL A 275 -29.80 5.21 -6.14
C VAL A 275 -28.33 5.07 -5.76
N PRO A 276 -27.39 5.32 -6.70
CA PRO A 276 -25.98 5.39 -6.37
C PRO A 276 -25.71 6.64 -5.56
N LEU A 277 -25.06 6.48 -4.40
CA LEU A 277 -24.60 7.60 -3.60
C LEU A 277 -23.09 7.74 -3.76
N TYR A 278 -22.63 8.96 -4.01
CA TYR A 278 -21.23 9.33 -4.15
C TYR A 278 -20.84 10.27 -3.01
N TRP A 279 -20.89 9.75 -1.78
CA TRP A 279 -20.53 10.48 -0.58
C TRP A 279 -19.08 10.23 -0.18
N ARG A 280 -18.35 11.30 0.14
CA ARG A 280 -17.01 11.28 0.73
C ARG A 280 -17.12 11.39 2.25
N GLY A 281 -16.66 10.36 2.95
CA GLY A 281 -16.60 10.27 4.41
C GLY A 281 -15.52 11.12 5.05
N VAL A 282 -15.45 12.42 4.74
CA VAL A 282 -14.50 13.35 5.38
C VAL A 282 -14.53 13.25 6.92
N PRO A 283 -15.69 13.14 7.59
CA PRO A 283 -15.75 12.97 9.05
C PRO A 283 -15.17 11.65 9.57
N VAL A 284 -15.04 10.62 8.74
CA VAL A 284 -14.39 9.34 9.10
C VAL A 284 -12.86 9.53 9.19
N GLY A 285 -12.31 10.50 8.44
CA GLY A 285 -10.88 10.71 8.30
C GLY A 285 -10.32 10.09 7.01
N PRO A 286 -9.06 10.38 6.66
CA PRO A 286 -8.39 9.77 5.52
C PRO A 286 -8.19 8.26 5.73
N ARG A 287 -8.21 7.48 4.65
CA ARG A 287 -7.92 6.04 4.70
C ARG A 287 -6.45 5.84 4.98
N GLN A 288 -6.15 5.14 6.06
CA GLN A 288 -4.79 4.88 6.51
C GLN A 288 -4.47 3.41 6.31
N TYR A 289 -3.32 3.15 5.69
CA TYR A 289 -2.82 1.81 5.53
C TYR A 289 -1.48 1.69 6.24
N GLN A 290 -1.20 0.51 6.78
CA GLN A 290 0.13 0.16 7.23
C GLN A 290 0.49 -1.21 6.65
N PHE A 291 1.63 -1.28 5.98
CA PHE A 291 2.22 -2.52 5.49
C PHE A 291 3.55 -2.70 6.20
N ARG A 292 3.68 -3.82 6.90
CA ARG A 292 4.93 -4.22 7.55
C ARG A 292 5.39 -5.55 6.95
N TYR A 293 6.60 -5.52 6.40
CA TYR A 293 7.30 -6.68 5.89
C TYR A 293 8.47 -6.99 6.82
N ASP A 294 8.53 -8.21 7.33
CA ASP A 294 9.69 -8.72 8.05
C ASP A 294 10.22 -9.94 7.30
N THR A 295 11.41 -9.83 6.74
CA THR A 295 12.06 -10.86 5.93
C THR A 295 13.32 -11.34 6.62
N PHE A 296 13.45 -12.66 6.75
CA PHE A 296 14.68 -13.34 7.17
C PHE A 296 15.13 -14.30 6.09
N GLN A 297 16.42 -14.31 5.78
CA GLN A 297 17.05 -15.29 4.91
C GLN A 297 18.38 -15.75 5.53
N GLY A 298 18.54 -17.05 5.70
CA GLY A 298 19.79 -17.68 6.08
C GLY A 298 20.25 -18.68 5.03
N LEU A 299 21.54 -18.70 4.75
CA LEU A 299 22.18 -19.65 3.86
C LEU A 299 23.54 -20.05 4.45
N ALA A 300 23.85 -21.34 4.40
CA ALA A 300 25.18 -21.85 4.71
C ALA A 300 25.55 -22.92 3.69
N GLY A 301 26.82 -22.95 3.30
CA GLY A 301 27.30 -23.88 2.30
C GLY A 301 28.80 -24.13 2.36
N LEU A 302 29.20 -25.08 1.54
CA LEU A 302 30.59 -25.42 1.26
C LEU A 302 30.78 -25.35 -0.25
N ARG A 303 31.91 -24.80 -0.69
CA ARG A 303 32.32 -24.79 -2.09
C ARG A 303 33.79 -25.15 -2.23
N GLY A 304 34.17 -25.63 -3.40
CA GLY A 304 35.54 -26.03 -3.64
C GLY A 304 35.76 -26.65 -5.00
N ASP A 305 36.97 -27.16 -5.19
CA ASP A 305 37.37 -27.91 -6.37
C ASP A 305 37.79 -29.33 -5.97
N PHE A 306 37.44 -30.30 -6.80
CA PHE A 306 37.88 -31.68 -6.65
C PHE A 306 38.05 -32.34 -8.01
N TRP A 307 39.27 -32.77 -8.34
CA TRP A 307 39.58 -33.50 -9.59
C TRP A 307 39.20 -32.74 -10.87
N GLY A 308 39.39 -31.41 -10.87
CA GLY A 308 39.04 -30.55 -11.99
C GLY A 308 37.55 -30.21 -12.09
N TRP A 309 36.76 -30.57 -11.08
CA TRP A 309 35.35 -30.17 -10.95
C TRP A 309 35.19 -29.13 -9.86
N ASP A 310 34.50 -28.04 -10.18
CA ASP A 310 34.00 -27.10 -9.18
C ASP A 310 32.69 -27.62 -8.59
N TRP A 311 32.52 -27.51 -7.28
CA TRP A 311 31.32 -27.93 -6.58
C TRP A 311 30.88 -26.88 -5.54
N ASP A 312 29.56 -26.81 -5.33
CA ASP A 312 28.93 -25.92 -4.33
C ASP A 312 27.68 -26.62 -3.79
N ILE A 313 27.67 -26.84 -2.47
CA ILE A 313 26.56 -27.46 -1.74
C ILE A 313 26.10 -26.46 -0.67
N ALA A 314 24.83 -26.10 -0.69
CA ALA A 314 24.26 -25.15 0.27
C ALA A 314 22.88 -25.56 0.75
N ALA A 315 22.57 -25.17 1.99
CA ALA A 315 21.24 -25.19 2.57
C ALA A 315 20.79 -23.76 2.83
N ALA A 316 19.53 -23.44 2.51
CA ALA A 316 18.96 -22.12 2.72
C ALA A 316 17.58 -22.24 3.34
N HIS A 317 17.26 -21.26 4.19
CA HIS A 317 15.94 -21.07 4.78
C HIS A 317 15.59 -19.59 4.67
N GLY A 318 14.34 -19.28 4.33
CA GLY A 318 13.88 -17.90 4.28
C GLY A 318 12.38 -17.81 4.53
N GLU A 319 11.98 -16.75 5.22
CA GLU A 319 10.60 -16.47 5.58
C GLU A 319 10.35 -14.97 5.43
N THR A 320 9.15 -14.61 4.94
CA THR A 320 8.66 -13.23 4.95
C THR A 320 7.29 -13.22 5.62
N SER A 321 7.13 -12.38 6.64
CA SER A 321 5.83 -12.06 7.24
C SER A 321 5.32 -10.73 6.71
N LEU A 322 4.05 -10.69 6.30
CA LEU A 322 3.35 -9.47 5.91
C LEU A 322 2.21 -9.21 6.89
N GLN A 323 2.28 -8.08 7.58
CA GLN A 323 1.17 -7.53 8.35
C GLN A 323 0.60 -6.32 7.61
N ARG A 324 -0.72 -6.33 7.44
CA ARG A 324 -1.47 -5.25 6.79
C ARG A 324 -2.54 -4.76 7.75
N GLN A 325 -2.59 -3.45 7.93
CA GLN A 325 -3.66 -2.77 8.64
C GLN A 325 -4.31 -1.75 7.71
N GLN A 326 -5.63 -1.63 7.77
CA GLN A 326 -6.40 -0.63 7.04
C GLN A 326 -7.41 0.02 7.97
N ASN A 327 -7.26 1.32 8.21
CA ASN A 327 -8.12 2.08 9.10
C ASN A 327 -8.91 3.15 8.34
N ASN A 328 -10.01 3.58 8.94
CA ASN A 328 -10.89 4.66 8.45
C ASN A 328 -11.50 4.37 7.07
N ASP A 329 -11.80 3.10 6.81
CA ASP A 329 -12.70 2.75 5.72
C ASP A 329 -14.17 2.83 6.17
N VAL A 330 -15.11 2.61 5.25
CA VAL A 330 -16.54 2.61 5.53
C VAL A 330 -17.18 1.30 5.09
N ASP A 331 -18.05 0.75 5.94
CA ASP A 331 -18.81 -0.45 5.64
C ASP A 331 -20.13 -0.09 4.94
N SER A 332 -20.27 -0.48 3.67
CA SER A 332 -21.46 -0.19 2.86
C SER A 332 -22.73 -0.84 3.41
N ASN A 333 -22.65 -2.02 4.04
CA ASN A 333 -23.83 -2.67 4.63
C ASN A 333 -24.32 -1.89 5.85
N LYS A 334 -23.40 -1.36 6.65
CA LYS A 334 -23.75 -0.49 7.78
C LYS A 334 -24.28 0.86 7.30
N ILE A 335 -23.77 1.42 6.21
CA ILE A 335 -24.37 2.60 5.58
C ILE A 335 -25.82 2.31 5.15
N GLN A 336 -26.07 1.18 4.47
CA GLN A 336 -27.43 0.76 4.08
C GLN A 336 -28.36 0.65 5.29
N GLN A 337 -27.89 0.04 6.38
CA GLN A 337 -28.66 -0.06 7.63
C GLN A 337 -28.96 1.33 8.23
N ALA A 338 -27.97 2.23 8.24
CA ALA A 338 -28.09 3.58 8.79
C ALA A 338 -28.99 4.50 7.93
N LEU A 339 -29.14 4.23 6.62
CA LEU A 339 -30.08 4.92 5.73
C LEU A 339 -31.54 4.50 6.00
N PHE A 340 -31.77 3.32 6.56
CA PHE A 340 -33.08 2.90 7.06
C PHE A 340 -33.36 3.52 8.42
N ALA A 341 -33.71 4.80 8.43
CA ALA A 341 -34.00 5.58 9.63
C ALA A 341 -35.50 5.89 9.78
N SER A 342 -36.05 5.70 10.98
CA SER A 342 -37.44 6.07 11.33
C SER A 342 -37.54 7.49 11.86
N SER A 343 -36.44 8.04 12.37
CA SER A 343 -36.28 9.42 12.82
C SER A 343 -34.82 9.85 12.69
N ALA A 344 -34.52 11.13 12.94
CA ALA A 344 -33.15 11.64 12.93
C ALA A 344 -32.22 10.95 13.97
N THR A 345 -32.77 10.21 14.93
CA THR A 345 -32.02 9.59 16.03
C THR A 345 -32.16 8.07 16.12
N THR A 346 -33.06 7.45 15.34
CA THR A 346 -33.40 6.03 15.48
C THR A 346 -33.39 5.31 14.13
N CYS A 347 -32.53 4.29 13.98
CA CYS A 347 -32.60 3.35 12.87
C CYS A 347 -33.87 2.49 12.98
N ILE A 348 -34.37 2.00 11.85
CA ILE A 348 -35.48 1.04 11.80
C ILE A 348 -35.05 -0.29 12.44
N ASP A 349 -33.85 -0.76 12.11
CA ASP A 349 -33.17 -1.84 12.83
C ASP A 349 -32.05 -1.27 13.71
N PRO A 350 -32.22 -1.22 15.04
CA PRO A 350 -31.20 -0.70 15.97
C PRO A 350 -30.09 -1.71 16.29
N SER A 351 -30.09 -2.91 15.67
CA SER A 351 -29.07 -3.93 15.90
C SER A 351 -27.65 -3.40 15.71
N ASN A 352 -26.69 -4.00 16.43
CA ASN A 352 -25.26 -3.65 16.36
C ASN A 352 -24.93 -2.18 16.66
N GLY A 353 -25.84 -1.44 17.30
CA GLY A 353 -25.65 -0.04 17.64
C GLY A 353 -25.86 0.92 16.47
N CYS A 354 -26.72 0.56 15.50
CA CYS A 354 -27.02 1.43 14.37
C CYS A 354 -27.43 2.85 14.81
N ALA A 355 -26.85 3.85 14.15
CA ALA A 355 -27.22 5.25 14.28
C ALA A 355 -27.52 5.84 12.89
N PRO A 356 -28.62 6.59 12.72
CA PRO A 356 -28.98 7.17 11.43
C PRO A 356 -27.90 8.07 10.85
N ILE A 357 -27.65 7.91 9.55
CA ILE A 357 -26.67 8.72 8.83
C ILE A 357 -27.37 9.73 7.92
N ASN A 358 -26.96 11.00 8.05
CA ASN A 358 -27.44 12.07 7.20
C ASN A 358 -26.50 12.26 5.99
N LEU A 359 -26.85 11.70 4.84
CA LEU A 359 -26.11 11.91 3.60
C LEU A 359 -26.74 12.98 2.68
N PHE A 360 -27.87 13.56 3.09
CA PHE A 360 -28.74 14.35 2.20
C PHE A 360 -28.81 15.83 2.56
N GLN A 361 -28.46 16.22 3.78
CA GLN A 361 -28.49 17.62 4.25
C GLN A 361 -27.10 18.08 4.67
N PRO A 362 -26.30 18.68 3.77
CA PRO A 362 -24.91 19.04 4.03
C PRO A 362 -24.73 20.13 5.10
N ALA A 363 -25.74 21.00 5.31
CA ALA A 363 -25.69 22.01 6.36
C ALA A 363 -25.84 21.42 7.77
N THR A 364 -26.26 20.16 7.89
CA THR A 364 -26.43 19.46 9.16
C THR A 364 -25.29 18.46 9.35
N PRO A 365 -24.42 18.64 10.36
CA PRO A 365 -23.33 17.71 10.64
C PRO A 365 -23.83 16.27 10.81
N ILE A 366 -23.05 15.31 10.32
CA ILE A 366 -23.36 13.89 10.52
C ILE A 366 -23.16 13.54 12.00
N ASN A 367 -24.11 12.79 12.56
CA ASN A 367 -24.04 12.28 13.92
C ASN A 367 -22.74 11.47 14.13
N PRO A 368 -21.89 11.80 15.11
CA PRO A 368 -20.68 11.04 15.41
C PRO A 368 -20.93 9.55 15.65
N ALA A 369 -22.06 9.18 16.27
CA ALA A 369 -22.40 7.78 16.48
C ALA A 369 -22.63 7.03 15.16
N ALA A 370 -23.14 7.71 14.12
CA ALA A 370 -23.28 7.13 12.79
C ALA A 370 -21.91 6.94 12.12
N ILE A 371 -20.99 7.90 12.29
CA ILE A 371 -19.61 7.79 11.80
C ILE A 371 -18.88 6.60 12.45
N ASP A 372 -19.00 6.45 13.77
CA ASP A 372 -18.39 5.33 14.50
C ASP A 372 -19.02 4.00 14.11
N PHE A 373 -20.35 3.96 13.90
CA PHE A 373 -21.05 2.76 13.47
C PHE A 373 -20.54 2.26 12.12
N ILE A 374 -20.45 3.14 11.11
CA ILE A 374 -20.05 2.75 9.75
C ILE A 374 -18.54 2.56 9.58
N ARG A 375 -17.72 3.02 10.53
CA ARG A 375 -16.26 2.95 10.42
C ARG A 375 -15.80 1.50 10.37
N LEU A 376 -14.91 1.23 9.43
CA LEU A 376 -14.28 -0.07 9.24
C LEU A 376 -12.77 0.07 9.43
N ASN A 377 -12.24 -0.74 10.35
CA ASN A 377 -10.81 -0.92 10.60
C ASN A 377 -10.51 -2.42 10.51
N LEU A 378 -9.51 -2.80 9.70
CA LEU A 378 -9.15 -4.17 9.35
C LEU A 378 -7.69 -4.46 9.67
#